data_AF-A0A522YVK6-F1
#
_entry.id   AF-A0A522YVK6-F1
#
_cell.length_a   1.000
_cell.length_b   1.000
_cell.length_c   1.000
_cell.angle_alpha   90.00
_cell.angle_beta   90.00
_cell.angle_gamma   90.00
#
_symmetry.space_group_name_H-M   'P 1'
#
loop_
_entity.id
_entity.type
_entity.pdbx_description
1 polymer ?
#
loop_
_entity_poly.entity_id
_entity_poly.type
_entity_poly.pdbx_seq_one_letter_code
_entity_poly.pdbx_strand_id
1 'polypeptide(L)'
;FGDAGYRPRRDRARAEASRAEAAARAGAQDAAAAIADVRAAYAGALEAFPLFVEARDKAKESLELFRPLYRQGRQSVLEVLRAEDALAQAELAVVDARRGLYAGWAGLRQAAGTLDAEAVAALDAALEARP
;
A
#
# COMPACT_ATOMS: atom_id res chain seq x y z
N PHE A 1 -64.48 12.65 3.27
CA PHE A 1 -63.70 13.62 2.48
C PHE A 1 -62.23 13.24 2.59
N GLY A 2 -61.60 12.86 1.47
CA GLY A 2 -60.19 12.48 1.42
C GLY A 2 -59.30 13.70 1.27
N ASP A 3 -58.20 13.74 2.01
CA ASP A 3 -57.21 14.80 1.98
C ASP A 3 -56.61 14.93 0.56
N ALA A 4 -56.91 16.06 -0.11
CA ALA A 4 -56.44 16.35 -1.48
C ALA A 4 -54.91 16.41 -1.57
N GLY A 5 -54.21 16.68 -0.46
CA GLY A 5 -52.76 16.70 -0.38
C GLY A 5 -52.13 15.33 -0.11
N TYR A 6 -52.91 14.25 0.08
CA TYR A 6 -52.38 12.92 0.39
C TYR A 6 -51.58 12.32 -0.78
N ARG A 7 -52.14 12.35 -2.00
CA ARG A 7 -51.49 11.81 -3.21
C ARG A 7 -50.13 12.46 -3.51
N PRO A 8 -50.01 13.80 -3.60
CA PRO A 8 -48.72 14.43 -3.88
C PRO A 8 -47.69 14.21 -2.76
N ARG A 9 -48.10 14.16 -1.48
CA ARG A 9 -47.20 13.81 -0.37
C ARG A 9 -46.67 12.38 -0.48
N ARG A 10 -47.54 11.43 -0.80
CA ARG A 10 -47.16 10.03 -1.00
C ARG A 10 -46.22 9.87 -2.20
N ASP A 11 -46.52 10.53 -3.32
CA ASP A 11 -45.71 10.41 -4.54
C ASP A 11 -44.34 11.07 -4.34
N ARG A 12 -44.27 12.19 -3.61
CA ARG A 12 -43.01 12.81 -3.17
C ARG A 12 -42.19 11.90 -2.26
N ALA A 13 -42.81 11.33 -1.23
CA ALA A 13 -42.13 10.40 -0.32
C ALA A 13 -41.58 9.17 -1.08
N ARG A 14 -42.33 8.64 -2.05
CA ARG A 14 -41.87 7.54 -2.92
C ARG A 14 -40.69 7.95 -3.80
N ALA A 15 -40.72 9.15 -4.37
CA ALA A 15 -39.61 9.66 -5.16
C ALA A 15 -38.35 9.90 -4.31
N GLU A 16 -38.51 10.43 -3.10
CA GLU A 16 -37.41 10.61 -2.14
C GLU A 16 -36.81 9.27 -1.71
N ALA A 17 -37.64 8.27 -1.40
CA ALA A 17 -37.17 6.91 -1.09
C ALA A 17 -36.41 6.28 -2.26
N SER A 18 -36.93 6.37 -3.49
CA SER A 18 -36.26 5.85 -4.69
C SER A 18 -34.90 6.53 -4.94
N ARG A 19 -34.81 7.85 -4.72
CA ARG A 19 -33.53 8.58 -4.80
C ARG A 19 -32.55 8.13 -3.72
N ALA A 20 -33.02 7.94 -2.49
CA ALA A 20 -32.18 7.45 -1.39
C ALA A 20 -31.65 6.03 -1.66
N GLU A 21 -32.49 5.13 -2.18
CA GLU A 21 -32.07 3.78 -2.58
C GLU A 21 -31.06 3.80 -3.74
N ALA A 22 -31.26 4.66 -4.74
CA ALA A 22 -30.32 4.85 -5.84
C ALA A 22 -28.98 5.39 -5.33
N ALA A 23 -28.99 6.40 -4.46
CA ALA A 23 -27.79 6.96 -3.85
C ALA A 23 -27.05 5.94 -2.98
N ALA A 24 -27.77 5.13 -2.19
CA ALA A 24 -27.17 4.07 -1.39
C ALA A 24 -26.50 3.00 -2.26
N ARG A 25 -27.14 2.58 -3.36
CA ARG A 25 -26.54 1.63 -4.31
C ARG A 25 -25.30 2.20 -5.00
N ALA A 26 -25.36 3.46 -5.43
CA ALA A 26 -24.21 4.14 -6.04
C ALA A 26 -23.04 4.22 -5.04
N GLY A 27 -23.31 4.67 -3.80
CA GLY A 27 -22.27 4.72 -2.76
C GLY A 27 -21.67 3.36 -2.43
N ALA A 28 -22.46 2.28 -2.45
CA ALA A 28 -21.95 0.92 -2.26
C ALA A 28 -21.05 0.46 -3.42
N GLN A 29 -21.40 0.82 -4.66
CA GLN A 29 -20.58 0.52 -5.84
C GLN A 29 -19.27 1.30 -5.83
N ASP A 30 -19.32 2.59 -5.49
CA ASP A 30 -18.14 3.46 -5.39
C ASP A 30 -17.18 2.96 -4.31
N ALA A 31 -17.71 2.57 -3.14
CA ALA A 31 -16.92 1.97 -2.06
C ALA A 31 -16.27 0.64 -2.49
N ALA A 32 -17.03 -0.23 -3.17
CA ALA A 32 -16.51 -1.50 -3.66
C ALA A 32 -15.38 -1.30 -4.69
N ALA A 33 -15.52 -0.33 -5.60
CA ALA A 33 -14.49 0.03 -6.56
C ALA A 33 -13.23 0.57 -5.86
N ALA A 34 -13.39 1.49 -4.90
CA ALA A 34 -12.27 2.02 -4.14
C ALA A 34 -11.50 0.94 -3.35
N ILE A 35 -12.22 -0.01 -2.74
CA ILE A 35 -11.60 -1.14 -2.03
C ILE A 35 -10.84 -2.04 -3.02
N ALA A 36 -11.43 -2.32 -4.19
CA ALA A 36 -10.77 -3.13 -5.22
C ALA A 36 -9.48 -2.48 -5.73
N ASP A 37 -9.48 -1.18 -5.99
CA ASP A 37 -8.31 -0.44 -6.46
C ASP A 37 -7.18 -0.45 -5.43
N VAL A 38 -7.49 -0.14 -4.17
CA VAL A 38 -6.51 -0.15 -3.08
C VAL A 38 -5.96 -1.56 -2.83
N ARG A 39 -6.82 -2.58 -2.91
CA ARG A 39 -6.41 -3.98 -2.77
C ARG A 39 -5.47 -4.41 -3.88
N ALA A 40 -5.76 -4.03 -5.13
CA ALA A 40 -4.92 -4.35 -6.28
C ALA A 40 -3.54 -3.68 -6.15
N ALA A 41 -3.51 -2.40 -5.76
CA ALA A 41 -2.25 -1.68 -5.50
C ALA A 41 -1.42 -2.33 -4.38
N TYR A 42 -2.06 -2.71 -3.26
CA TYR A 42 -1.39 -3.39 -2.16
C TYR A 42 -0.86 -4.78 -2.56
N ALA A 43 -1.63 -5.56 -3.31
CA ALA A 43 -1.18 -6.85 -3.83
C ALA A 43 0.02 -6.71 -4.76
N GLY A 44 -0.01 -5.73 -5.68
CA GLY A 44 1.13 -5.43 -6.55
C GLY A 44 2.38 -5.01 -5.77
N ALA A 45 2.22 -4.23 -4.70
CA ALA A 45 3.33 -3.88 -3.82
C ALA A 45 3.91 -5.11 -3.08
N LEU A 46 3.06 -6.03 -2.62
CA LEU A 46 3.48 -7.29 -1.99
C LEU A 46 4.26 -8.18 -2.96
N GLU A 47 3.80 -8.29 -4.21
CA GLU A 47 4.48 -9.05 -5.25
C GLU A 47 5.82 -8.42 -5.66
N ALA A 48 5.93 -7.09 -5.65
CA ALA A 48 7.14 -6.38 -5.98
C ALA A 48 8.19 -6.37 -4.85
N PHE A 49 7.78 -6.48 -3.58
CA PHE A 49 8.68 -6.37 -2.44
C PHE A 49 9.89 -7.33 -2.48
N PRO A 50 9.74 -8.62 -2.82
CA PRO A 50 10.87 -9.54 -2.97
C PRO A 50 11.92 -9.09 -3.99
N LEU A 51 11.52 -8.35 -5.04
CA LEU A 51 12.44 -7.86 -6.06
C LEU A 51 13.41 -6.82 -5.50
N PHE A 52 12.94 -5.96 -4.58
CA PHE A 52 13.81 -5.00 -3.88
C PHE A 52 14.79 -5.71 -2.95
N VAL A 53 14.34 -6.76 -2.26
CA VAL A 53 15.18 -7.59 -1.40
C VAL A 53 16.27 -8.30 -2.22
N GLU A 54 15.89 -8.90 -3.34
CA GLU A 54 16.84 -9.54 -4.26
C GLU A 54 17.86 -8.54 -4.83
N ALA A 55 17.41 -7.33 -5.20
CA ALA A 55 18.30 -6.28 -5.68
C ALA A 55 19.33 -5.85 -4.62
N ARG A 56 18.91 -5.71 -3.36
CA ARG A 56 19.81 -5.45 -2.23
C ARG A 56 20.82 -6.59 -2.05
N ASP A 57 20.36 -7.83 -2.09
CA ASP A 57 21.23 -9.00 -1.88
C ASP A 57 22.29 -9.12 -2.99
N LYS A 58 21.91 -8.89 -4.25
CA LYS A 58 22.85 -8.81 -5.38
C LYS A 58 23.86 -7.66 -5.24
N ALA A 59 23.41 -6.49 -4.79
CA ALA A 59 24.30 -5.35 -4.56
C ALA A 59 25.32 -5.67 -3.45
N LYS A 60 24.88 -6.36 -2.39
CA LYS A 60 25.73 -6.83 -1.30
C LYS A 60 26.75 -7.85 -1.78
N GLU A 61 26.33 -8.84 -2.56
CA GLU A 61 27.23 -9.83 -3.16
C GLU A 61 28.30 -9.17 -4.05
N SER A 62 27.89 -8.21 -4.87
CA SER A 62 28.80 -7.44 -5.73
C SER A 62 29.88 -6.70 -4.92
N LEU A 63 29.48 -6.06 -3.83
CA LEU A 63 30.41 -5.37 -2.93
C LEU A 63 31.41 -6.34 -2.28
N GLU A 64 30.94 -7.51 -1.85
CA GLU A 64 31.80 -8.56 -1.28
C GLU A 64 32.78 -9.15 -2.31
N LEU A 65 32.46 -9.11 -3.61
CA LEU A 65 33.40 -9.48 -4.68
C LEU A 65 34.47 -8.40 -4.95
N PHE A 66 34.11 -7.12 -4.88
CA PHE A 66 35.06 -6.04 -5.18
C PHE A 66 36.04 -5.74 -4.05
N ARG A 67 35.62 -5.90 -2.79
CA ARG A 67 36.48 -5.63 -1.61
C ARG A 67 37.80 -6.42 -1.63
N PRO A 68 37.82 -7.74 -1.86
CA PRO A 68 39.07 -8.51 -1.97
C PRO A 68 39.93 -8.09 -3.15
N LEU A 69 39.32 -7.82 -4.32
CA LEU A 69 40.05 -7.43 -5.52
C LEU A 69 40.75 -6.08 -5.35
N TYR A 70 40.12 -5.14 -4.65
CA TYR A 70 40.74 -3.87 -4.28
C TYR A 70 41.94 -4.07 -3.35
N ARG A 71 41.82 -4.91 -2.32
CA ARG A 71 42.95 -5.24 -1.41
C ARG A 71 44.14 -5.88 -2.14
N GLN A 72 43.90 -6.56 -3.25
CA GLN A 72 44.93 -7.13 -4.11
C GLN A 72 45.49 -6.14 -5.15
N GLY A 73 45.00 -4.90 -5.18
CA GLY A 73 45.35 -3.89 -6.20
C GLY A 73 44.81 -4.19 -7.59
N ARG A 74 43.87 -5.14 -7.73
CA ARG A 74 43.29 -5.60 -9.01
C ARG A 74 41.99 -4.89 -9.38
N GLN A 75 41.47 -4.07 -8.48
CA GLN A 75 40.25 -3.28 -8.67
C GLN A 75 40.49 -1.85 -8.19
N SER A 76 39.87 -0.87 -8.86
CA SER A 76 39.91 0.53 -8.44
C SER A 76 39.06 0.77 -7.21
N VAL A 77 39.52 1.65 -6.31
CA VAL A 77 38.74 2.13 -5.15
C VAL A 77 37.41 2.75 -5.60
N LEU A 78 37.36 3.36 -6.80
CA LEU A 78 36.13 3.94 -7.34
C LEU A 78 35.05 2.88 -7.60
N GLU A 79 35.44 1.66 -7.99
CA GLU A 79 34.47 0.58 -8.22
C GLU A 79 33.92 0.04 -6.90
N VAL A 80 34.74 0.01 -5.85
CA VAL A 80 34.27 -0.31 -4.49
C VAL A 80 33.25 0.73 -4.03
N LEU A 81 33.57 2.02 -4.15
CA LEU A 81 32.67 3.11 -3.76
C LEU A 81 31.36 3.08 -4.54
N ARG A 82 31.38 2.77 -5.84
CA ARG A 82 30.15 2.59 -6.62
C ARG A 82 29.31 1.41 -6.14
N ALA A 83 29.93 0.30 -5.77
CA ALA A 83 29.20 -0.85 -5.22
C ALA A 83 28.64 -0.56 -3.82
N GLU A 84 29.34 0.23 -3.00
CA GLU A 84 28.84 0.70 -1.70
C GLU A 84 27.63 1.63 -1.87
N ASP A 85 27.68 2.58 -2.81
CA ASP A 85 26.55 3.44 -3.14
C ASP A 85 25.36 2.62 -3.68
N ALA A 86 25.61 1.68 -4.60
CA ALA A 86 24.56 0.80 -5.11
C ALA A 86 23.87 -0.02 -4.01
N LEU A 87 24.65 -0.53 -3.04
CA LEU A 87 24.09 -1.23 -1.87
C LEU A 87 23.25 -0.28 -1.02
N ALA A 88 23.76 0.92 -0.70
CA ALA A 88 23.03 1.89 0.11
C ALA A 88 21.69 2.30 -0.55
N GLN A 89 21.69 2.52 -1.87
CA GLN A 89 20.47 2.81 -2.63
C GLN A 89 19.48 1.64 -2.60
N ALA A 90 19.98 0.40 -2.74
CA ALA A 90 19.13 -0.78 -2.69
C ALA A 90 18.54 -1.02 -1.28
N GLU A 91 19.31 -0.76 -0.21
CA GLU A 91 18.82 -0.81 1.16
C GLU A 91 17.74 0.23 1.42
N LEU A 92 17.92 1.47 0.94
CA LEU A 92 16.91 2.51 1.01
C LEU A 92 15.64 2.10 0.26
N ALA A 93 15.77 1.54 -0.94
CA ALA A 93 14.64 1.07 -1.72
C ALA A 93 13.84 -0.04 -1.00
N VAL A 94 14.51 -0.95 -0.27
CA VAL A 94 13.83 -1.95 0.57
C VAL A 94 13.06 -1.29 1.71
N VAL A 95 13.64 -0.27 2.36
CA VAL A 95 12.96 0.48 3.44
C VAL A 95 11.72 1.20 2.90
N ASP A 96 11.84 1.88 1.76
CA ASP A 96 10.74 2.58 1.12
C ASP A 96 9.65 1.62 0.66
N ALA A 97 10.02 0.49 0.06
CA ALA A 97 9.06 -0.55 -0.34
C ALA A 97 8.31 -1.12 0.88
N ARG A 98 9.02 -1.39 1.98
CA ARG A 98 8.42 -1.86 3.24
C ARG A 98 7.46 -0.82 3.82
N ARG A 99 7.85 0.46 3.85
CA ARG A 99 6.96 1.55 4.27
C ARG A 99 5.72 1.61 3.39
N GLY A 100 5.89 1.47 2.07
CA GLY A 100 4.79 1.41 1.11
C GLY A 100 3.82 0.26 1.39
N LEU A 101 4.32 -0.92 1.78
CA LEU A 101 3.47 -2.04 2.19
C LEU A 101 2.63 -1.72 3.42
N TYR A 102 3.22 -1.17 4.47
CA TYR A 102 2.47 -0.81 5.68
C TYR A 102 1.42 0.26 5.40
N ALA A 103 1.78 1.29 4.63
CA ALA A 103 0.83 2.32 4.20
C ALA A 103 -0.30 1.74 3.35
N GLY A 104 0.01 0.83 2.42
CA GLY A 104 -0.98 0.15 1.58
C GLY A 104 -1.92 -0.74 2.40
N TRP A 105 -1.41 -1.47 3.38
CA TRP A 105 -2.23 -2.27 4.30
C TRP A 105 -3.17 -1.39 5.13
N ALA A 106 -2.65 -0.29 5.69
CA ALA A 106 -3.46 0.66 6.45
C ALA A 106 -4.56 1.29 5.56
N GLY A 107 -4.21 1.68 4.33
CA GLY A 107 -5.16 2.19 3.34
C GLY A 107 -6.25 1.17 2.99
N LEU A 108 -5.89 -0.11 2.84
CA LEU A 108 -6.86 -1.18 2.59
C LEU A 108 -7.81 -1.35 3.78
N ARG A 109 -7.30 -1.35 5.01
CA ARG A 109 -8.12 -1.40 6.23
C ARG A 109 -9.05 -0.20 6.33
N GLN A 110 -8.56 0.99 6.01
CA GLN A 110 -9.37 2.21 6.01
C GLN A 110 -10.49 2.14 4.98
N ALA A 111 -10.18 1.75 3.74
CA ALA A 111 -11.17 1.61 2.66
C ALA A 111 -12.23 0.55 3.01
N ALA A 112 -11.82 -0.54 3.67
CA ALA A 112 -12.73 -1.59 4.15
C ALA A 112 -13.53 -1.19 5.42
N GLY A 113 -13.27 -0.02 6.01
CA GLY A 113 -13.91 0.41 7.27
C GLY A 113 -13.46 -0.39 8.49
N THR A 114 -12.28 -1.02 8.44
CA THR A 114 -11.73 -1.91 9.48
C THR A 114 -10.38 -1.40 10.03
N LEU A 115 -10.10 -0.11 9.89
CA LEU A 115 -8.97 0.55 10.56
C LEU A 115 -9.40 0.98 11.96
N ASP A 116 -9.32 0.06 12.90
CA ASP A 116 -9.62 0.25 14.32
C ASP A 116 -8.33 0.29 15.18
N ALA A 117 -8.50 0.46 16.49
CA ALA A 117 -7.36 0.51 17.42
C ALA A 117 -6.53 -0.78 17.42
N GLU A 118 -7.16 -1.93 17.18
CA GLU A 118 -6.46 -3.21 17.07
C GLU A 118 -5.60 -3.26 15.79
N ALA A 119 -6.14 -2.81 14.66
CA ALA A 119 -5.41 -2.72 13.40
C ALA A 119 -4.22 -1.75 13.49
N VAL A 120 -4.38 -0.62 14.21
CA VAL A 120 -3.27 0.31 14.48
C VAL A 120 -2.22 -0.33 15.37
N ALA A 121 -2.62 -0.98 16.47
CA ALA A 121 -1.67 -1.67 17.35
C ALA A 121 -0.90 -2.79 16.62
N ALA A 122 -1.55 -3.50 15.70
CA ALA A 122 -0.90 -4.51 14.86
C ALA A 122 0.14 -3.89 13.90
N LEU A 123 -0.12 -2.70 13.35
CA LEU A 123 0.86 -1.95 12.57
C LEU A 123 2.05 -1.51 13.41
N ASP A 124 1.78 -0.94 14.58
CA ASP A 124 2.84 -0.48 15.50
C ASP A 124 3.74 -1.65 15.90
N ALA A 125 3.14 -2.79 16.28
CA ALA A 125 3.89 -4.01 16.58
C ALA A 125 4.71 -4.51 15.36
N ALA A 126 4.16 -4.46 14.16
CA ALA A 126 4.87 -4.86 12.94
C ALA A 126 6.02 -3.92 12.56
N LEU A 127 5.92 -2.62 12.91
CA LEU A 127 6.98 -1.63 12.73
C LEU A 127 8.09 -1.80 13.77
N GLU A 128 7.73 -2.13 15.01
CA GLU A 128 8.66 -2.38 16.11
C GLU A 128 9.41 -3.72 15.98
N ALA A 129 8.77 -4.74 15.40
CA ALA A 129 9.31 -6.08 15.19
C ALA A 129 10.43 -6.16 14.13
N ARG A 130 11.28 -5.13 14.00
CA ARG A 130 12.42 -5.10 13.09
C ARG A 130 13.16 -6.46 13.06
N PRO A 131 13.45 -7.05 11.89
CA PRO A 131 14.67 -7.82 11.74
C PRO A 131 15.89 -6.90 11.85
#